data_AF-A7RCX0-F1
#
_entry.id   AF-A7RCX0-F1
#
_cell.length_a   1.000
_cell.length_b   1.000
_cell.length_c   1.000
_cell.angle_alpha   90.00
_cell.angle_beta   90.00
_cell.angle_gamma   90.00
#
_symmetry.space_group_name_H-M   'P 1'
#
loop_
_entity.id
_entity.type
_entity.pdbx_description
1 polymer ?
#
loop_
_entity_poly.entity_id
_entity_poly.type
_entity_poly.pdbx_seq_one_letter_code
_entity_poly.pdbx_strand_id
1 'polypeptide(L)'
;ARSFADIGDIVRGRDLYLGDDKKDKEQKRKLQDNLKKIFGVIYEGLADRGAKNHYEDDTKNYYQLREDWWDANRETVWKAITCGHPGG
;
A
#
# COMPACT_ATOMS: atom_id res chain seq x y z
N ALA A 1 12.97 11.34 -7.85
CA ALA A 1 11.81 10.82 -7.10
C ALA A 1 11.03 9.67 -7.79
N ARG A 2 11.56 9.00 -8.84
CA ARG A 2 10.86 7.87 -9.50
C ARG A 2 10.50 6.77 -8.49
N SER A 3 11.47 6.39 -7.64
CA SER A 3 11.27 5.38 -6.60
C SER A 3 10.21 5.69 -5.53
N PHE A 4 9.87 6.95 -5.24
CA PHE A 4 8.86 7.26 -4.22
C PHE A 4 7.43 7.08 -4.75
N ALA A 5 7.21 7.51 -5.99
CA ALA A 5 5.93 7.30 -6.67
C ALA A 5 5.69 5.80 -6.89
N ASP A 6 6.71 5.05 -7.28
CA ASP A 6 6.64 3.59 -7.47
C ASP A 6 6.26 2.87 -6.16
N ILE A 7 6.83 3.28 -5.02
CA ILE A 7 6.46 2.75 -3.69
C ILE A 7 4.98 3.06 -3.39
N GLY A 8 4.54 4.29 -3.70
CA GLY A 8 3.14 4.67 -3.55
C GLY A 8 2.20 3.84 -4.40
N ASP A 9 2.56 3.52 -5.65
CA ASP A 9 1.74 2.71 -6.54
C ASP A 9 1.66 1.24 -6.10
N ILE A 10 2.74 0.70 -5.52
CA ILE A 10 2.75 -0.63 -4.91
C ILE A 10 1.84 -0.68 -3.67
N VAL A 11 1.99 0.30 -2.77
CA VAL A 11 1.21 0.37 -1.52
C VAL A 11 -0.27 0.56 -1.82
N ARG A 12 -0.62 1.37 -2.81
CA ARG A 12 -2.01 1.65 -3.21
C ARG A 12 -2.62 0.55 -4.09
N GLY A 13 -1.82 -0.40 -4.56
CA GLY A 13 -2.29 -1.48 -5.43
C GLY A 13 -2.57 -1.03 -6.87
N ARG A 14 -1.99 0.11 -7.29
CA ARG A 14 -2.01 0.59 -8.68
C ARG A 14 -0.96 -0.10 -9.56
N ASP A 15 0.04 -0.73 -8.94
CA ASP A 15 1.06 -1.51 -9.67
C ASP A 15 0.44 -2.81 -10.25
N LEU A 16 -0.13 -2.67 -11.44
CA LEU A 16 -0.79 -3.73 -12.20
C LEU A 16 0.18 -4.48 -13.14
N TYR A 17 1.44 -4.06 -13.24
CA TYR A 17 2.37 -4.63 -14.22
C TYR A 17 3.03 -5.91 -13.73
N LEU A 18 2.30 -7.01 -13.89
CA LEU A 18 2.85 -8.37 -13.91
C LEU A 18 3.53 -8.56 -15.28
N GLY A 19 4.75 -8.05 -15.45
CA GLY A 19 5.54 -8.25 -16.68
C GLY A 19 5.73 -9.72 -17.01
N ASP A 20 6.20 -10.08 -18.22
CA ASP A 20 6.11 -11.46 -18.72
C ASP A 20 6.98 -12.51 -18.01
N ASP A 21 7.91 -12.10 -17.15
CA ASP A 21 8.76 -13.02 -16.39
C ASP A 21 7.98 -13.74 -15.29
N LYS A 22 7.98 -15.09 -15.33
CA LYS A 22 7.23 -15.91 -14.37
C LYS A 22 7.69 -15.72 -12.91
N LYS A 23 8.99 -15.49 -12.67
CA LYS A 23 9.53 -15.30 -11.31
C LYS A 23 9.11 -13.94 -10.75
N ASP A 24 9.17 -12.89 -11.58
CA ASP A 24 8.69 -11.55 -11.22
C ASP A 24 7.19 -11.57 -10.86
N LYS A 25 6.36 -12.27 -11.66
CA LYS A 25 4.92 -12.43 -11.36
C LYS A 25 4.67 -13.09 -10.00
N GLU A 26 5.44 -14.12 -9.65
CA GLU A 26 5.28 -14.82 -8.38
C GLU A 26 5.66 -13.93 -7.19
N GLN A 27 6.76 -13.20 -7.29
CA GLN A 27 7.19 -12.26 -6.24
C GLN A 27 6.19 -11.12 -6.05
N LYS A 28 5.71 -10.53 -7.15
CA LYS A 28 4.68 -9.48 -7.11
C LYS A 28 3.36 -9.99 -6.53
N ARG A 29 2.94 -11.22 -6.85
CA ARG A 29 1.77 -11.85 -6.23
C ARG A 29 1.95 -12.02 -4.73
N LYS A 30 3.07 -12.58 -4.28
CA LYS A 30 3.38 -12.72 -2.84
C LYS A 30 3.35 -11.38 -2.13
N LEU A 31 3.89 -10.33 -2.75
CA LEU A 31 3.85 -8.96 -2.21
C LEU A 31 2.41 -8.44 -2.09
N GLN A 32 1.60 -8.55 -3.14
CA GLN A 32 0.21 -8.12 -3.12
C GLN A 32 -0.63 -8.91 -2.09
N ASP A 33 -0.41 -10.22 -1.97
CA ASP A 33 -1.09 -11.06 -0.98
C ASP A 33 -0.72 -10.65 0.46
N ASN A 34 0.56 -10.33 0.70
CA ASN A 34 1.01 -9.81 1.99
C ASN A 34 0.38 -8.44 2.30
N LEU A 35 0.32 -7.54 1.32
CA LEU A 35 -0.32 -6.24 1.49
C LEU A 35 -1.81 -6.40 1.80
N LYS A 36 -2.54 -7.28 1.08
CA LYS A 36 -3.94 -7.58 1.38
C LYS A 36 -4.14 -8.11 2.80
N LYS A 37 -3.26 -9.00 3.27
CA LYS A 37 -3.32 -9.50 4.65
C LYS A 37 -3.12 -8.38 5.68
N ILE A 38 -2.13 -7.52 5.47
CA ILE A 38 -1.85 -6.38 6.36
C ILE A 38 -3.06 -5.44 6.41
N PHE A 39 -3.58 -5.04 5.25
CA PHE A 39 -4.73 -4.13 5.18
C PHE A 39 -6.03 -4.77 5.69
N GLY A 40 -6.18 -6.09 5.59
CA GLY A 40 -7.27 -6.81 6.26
C GLY A 40 -7.21 -6.73 7.77
N VAL A 41 -6.02 -6.86 8.37
CA VAL A 41 -5.85 -6.66 9.83
C VAL A 41 -6.12 -5.21 10.22
N ILE A 42 -5.66 -4.24 9.44
CA ILE A 42 -5.95 -2.81 9.68
C ILE A 42 -7.45 -2.56 9.62
N TYR A 43 -8.14 -3.07 8.59
CA TYR A 43 -9.58 -2.94 8.40
C TYR A 43 -10.38 -3.51 9.57
N GLU A 44 -10.01 -4.70 10.07
CA GLU A 44 -10.64 -5.26 11.27
C GLU A 44 -10.43 -4.38 12.51
N GLY A 45 -9.24 -3.80 12.66
CA GLY A 45 -8.94 -2.83 13.72
C GLY A 45 -9.70 -1.50 13.63
N LEU A 46 -10.34 -1.19 12.49
CA LEU A 46 -11.20 -0.01 12.34
C LEU A 46 -12.61 -0.21 12.93
N ALA A 47 -13.02 -1.45 13.22
CA ALA A 47 -14.31 -1.78 13.81
C ALA A 47 -14.53 -1.02 15.13
N ASP A 48 -13.51 -1.02 15.98
CA ASP A 48 -13.54 -0.39 17.31
C ASP A 48 -13.73 1.13 17.26
N ARG A 49 -13.54 1.75 16.09
CA ARG A 49 -13.65 3.20 15.87
C ARG A 49 -14.83 3.61 14.98
N GLY A 50 -15.66 2.65 14.55
CA GLY A 50 -16.80 2.91 13.66
C GLY A 50 -16.43 3.30 12.22
N ALA A 51 -15.14 3.30 11.88
CA ALA A 51 -14.65 3.68 10.55
C ALA A 51 -14.69 2.51 9.54
N LYS A 52 -14.93 1.28 10.01
CA LYS A 52 -15.01 0.08 9.18
C LYS A 52 -16.04 0.22 8.05
N ASN A 53 -17.23 0.74 8.36
CA ASN A 53 -18.32 0.92 7.41
C ASN A 53 -17.96 1.85 6.24
N HIS A 54 -16.99 2.75 6.41
CA HIS A 54 -16.54 3.63 5.34
C HIS A 54 -15.82 2.86 4.20
N TYR A 55 -15.30 1.66 4.49
CA TYR A 55 -14.51 0.85 3.56
C TYR A 55 -15.16 -0.52 3.22
N GLU A 56 -16.42 -0.74 3.59
CA GLU A 56 -17.11 -2.03 3.41
C GLU A 56 -17.27 -2.45 1.94
N ASP A 57 -17.39 -1.48 1.04
CA ASP A 57 -17.58 -1.72 -0.40
C ASP A 57 -16.31 -2.23 -1.10
N ASP A 58 -15.14 -2.18 -0.46
CA ASP A 58 -13.86 -2.67 -1.01
C ASP A 58 -13.05 -3.48 0.01
N THR A 59 -13.63 -4.58 0.48
CA THR A 59 -12.97 -5.52 1.41
C THR A 59 -12.06 -6.55 0.72
N LYS A 60 -12.09 -6.65 -0.62
CA LYS A 60 -11.29 -7.63 -1.36
C LYS A 60 -9.84 -7.18 -1.52
N ASN A 61 -9.63 -5.88 -1.78
CA ASN A 61 -8.31 -5.33 -2.04
C ASN A 61 -7.99 -4.11 -1.19
N TYR A 62 -8.98 -3.52 -0.52
CA TYR A 62 -8.83 -2.39 0.37
C TYR A 62 -8.25 -1.15 -0.33
N TYR A 63 -8.47 -0.96 -1.63
CA TYR A 63 -7.90 0.15 -2.40
C TYR A 63 -8.20 1.51 -1.77
N GLN A 64 -9.44 1.77 -1.35
CA GLN A 64 -9.78 3.04 -0.69
C GLN A 64 -9.00 3.23 0.62
N LEU A 65 -8.97 2.20 1.48
CA LEU A 65 -8.17 2.22 2.71
C LEU A 65 -6.67 2.37 2.44
N ARG A 66 -6.16 1.79 1.35
CA ARG A 66 -4.75 1.86 0.95
C ARG A 66 -4.37 3.25 0.43
N GLU A 67 -5.26 3.92 -0.31
CA GLU A 67 -5.10 5.31 -0.74
C GLU A 67 -5.09 6.24 0.47
N ASP A 68 -6.09 6.14 1.35
CA ASP A 68 -6.18 7.00 2.53
C ASP A 68 -5.01 6.78 3.50
N TRP A 69 -4.58 5.53 3.66
CA TRP A 69 -3.39 5.21 4.45
C TRP A 69 -2.12 5.81 3.83
N TRP A 70 -1.97 5.72 2.50
CA TRP A 70 -0.82 6.31 1.82
C TRP A 70 -0.81 7.82 1.98
N ASP A 71 -1.94 8.50 1.76
CA ASP A 71 -2.00 9.95 1.89
C ASP A 71 -1.75 10.43 3.32
N ALA A 72 -2.19 9.67 4.34
CA ALA A 72 -1.90 9.97 5.73
C ALA A 72 -0.41 9.77 6.12
N ASN A 73 0.32 8.86 5.44
CA ASN A 73 1.67 8.45 5.86
C ASN A 73 2.79 8.83 4.87
N ARG A 74 2.45 9.35 3.68
CA ARG A 74 3.39 9.64 2.58
C ARG A 74 4.54 10.55 3.00
N GLU A 75 4.29 11.54 3.86
CA GLU A 75 5.34 12.44 4.34
C GLU A 75 6.35 11.72 5.25
N THR A 76 5.86 10.86 6.13
CA THR A 76 6.69 10.05 7.01
C THR A 76 7.53 9.06 6.20
N VAL A 77 6.92 8.43 5.20
CA VAL A 77 7.61 7.52 4.27
C VAL A 77 8.67 8.28 3.48
N TRP A 78 8.36 9.48 2.96
CA TRP A 78 9.32 10.33 2.27
C TRP A 78 10.52 10.67 3.17
N LYS A 79 10.26 11.16 4.38
CA LYS A 79 11.30 11.48 5.37
C LYS A 79 12.18 10.26 5.68
N ALA A 80 11.60 9.07 5.80
CA ALA A 80 12.35 7.85 6.04
C ALA A 80 13.26 7.48 4.86
N ILE A 81 12.79 7.69 3.62
CA ILE A 81 13.58 7.42 2.40
C ILE A 81 14.70 8.45 2.23
N THR A 82 14.47 9.71 2.57
CA THR A 82 15.49 10.77 2.47
C THR A 82 16.39 10.86 3.69
N CYS A 83 16.12 10.07 4.75
CA CYS A 83 16.95 10.00 5.94
C CYS A 83 18.36 9.50 5.58
N GLY A 84 19.35 10.40 5.64
CA GLY A 84 20.74 10.12 5.25
C GLY A 84 21.12 10.56 3.82
N HIS A 85 20.20 11.14 3.06
CA HIS A 85 20.56 11.83 1.82
C HIS A 85 21.08 13.25 2.15
N PRO A 86 22.26 13.67 1.66
CA PRO A 86 22.74 15.04 1.83
C PRO A 86 21.90 15.98 0.94
N GLY A 87 20.69 16.34 1.38
CA GLY A 87 19.82 17.23 0.60
C GLY A 87 18.39 17.44 1.11
N GLY A 88 17.82 16.51 1.89
CA GLY A 88 16.42 16.60 2.35
C GLY A 88 15.39 16.03 1.38
#